data_AF-A0A4R3ECY3-F1
#
_entry.id   AF-A0A4R3ECY3-F1
#
_cell.length_a   1.000
_cell.length_b   1.000
_cell.length_c   1.000
_cell.angle_alpha   90.00
_cell.angle_beta   90.00
_cell.angle_gamma   90.00
#
_symmetry.space_group_name_H-M   'P 1'
#
loop_
_entity.id
_entity.type
_entity.pdbx_description
1 polymer ?
#
loop_
_entity_poly.entity_id
_entity_poly.type
_entity_poly.pdbx_seq_one_letter_code
_entity_poly.pdbx_strand_id
1 'polypeptide(L)'
;MTRLGLIADVHGNLPALEAVIAAAGPVDAWLCAGDIAGHLPLVDEVAARLRALGAHCIRGNHDMALLEGFGIPGSSAATRALQLQRRYVSEETRAWLASLPERLDLTFDDCTLTVLHGGPDSPLEQKVTSVTEAVRAFASGRVLVLGHTHHHLHEVGDDYAVLNPGPVGLPADGVACARAMVLDLPARSMHEIAVPYDATPVLTRMAELGYDERYANCLASGRWSGFSGKAPPVPLIIVGASIYGEMVAELAAAHPGIALIGFVDDAPGLAGRSVGGVPVLGRLADLAALADEHGVTDVAVAIGDNDARRRVAETVKRQGVRLARLVHPQATVSPSARLAQGVIVDAQAYLGPYCAVGEGVSIWPGATISHHTRIGAYAAVKPGASIGGHSVIAEEVKIELGSVTPSYSTVGGSPA
;
A
#
# COMPACT_ATOMS: atom_id res chain seq x y z
N MET A 1 -38.56 7.39 -17.13
CA MET A 1 -38.12 6.02 -16.85
C MET A 1 -36.68 5.97 -17.26
N THR A 2 -35.82 6.08 -16.27
CA THR A 2 -34.37 6.18 -16.40
C THR A 2 -33.78 4.83 -16.06
N ARG A 3 -32.93 4.31 -16.94
CA ARG A 3 -32.20 3.07 -16.76
C ARG A 3 -30.74 3.38 -16.48
N LEU A 4 -30.24 2.95 -15.33
CA LEU A 4 -28.90 3.25 -14.84
C LEU A 4 -28.06 1.98 -14.77
N GLY A 5 -26.82 2.04 -15.27
CA GLY A 5 -25.81 1.02 -15.01
C GLY A 5 -25.05 1.32 -13.72
N LEU A 6 -24.94 0.36 -12.82
CA LEU A 6 -24.23 0.48 -11.54
C LEU A 6 -23.02 -0.45 -11.53
N ILE A 7 -21.84 0.11 -11.24
CA ILE A 7 -20.57 -0.62 -11.16
C ILE A 7 -19.74 -0.19 -9.95
N ALA A 8 -18.88 -1.09 -9.47
CA ALA A 8 -17.92 -0.83 -8.39
C ALA A 8 -16.70 -1.73 -8.58
N ASP A 9 -15.59 -1.39 -7.92
CA ASP A 9 -14.42 -2.26 -7.77
C ASP A 9 -13.89 -2.78 -9.12
N VAL A 10 -13.67 -1.86 -10.08
CA VAL A 10 -13.17 -2.16 -11.43
C VAL A 10 -11.70 -2.57 -11.40
N HIS A 11 -10.93 -2.03 -10.44
CA HIS A 11 -9.57 -2.43 -10.12
C HIS A 11 -8.60 -2.49 -11.32
N GLY A 12 -8.79 -1.70 -12.37
CA GLY A 12 -7.95 -1.74 -13.57
C GLY A 12 -8.19 -2.98 -14.46
N ASN A 13 -9.42 -3.49 -14.52
CA ASN A 13 -9.82 -4.61 -15.38
C ASN A 13 -10.70 -4.16 -16.55
N LEU A 14 -10.09 -3.67 -17.63
CA LEU A 14 -10.84 -3.20 -18.79
C LEU A 14 -11.70 -4.30 -19.45
N PRO A 15 -11.22 -5.55 -19.69
CA PRO A 15 -12.05 -6.59 -20.30
C PRO A 15 -13.31 -6.92 -19.50
N ALA A 16 -13.22 -6.92 -18.17
CA ALA A 16 -14.38 -7.09 -17.30
C ALA A 16 -15.37 -5.91 -17.42
N LEU A 17 -14.86 -4.68 -17.45
CA LEU A 17 -15.67 -3.48 -17.63
C LEU A 17 -16.43 -3.51 -18.96
N GLU A 18 -15.77 -3.83 -20.07
CA GLU A 18 -16.44 -3.95 -21.38
C GLU A 18 -17.49 -5.06 -21.40
N ALA A 19 -17.22 -6.19 -20.75
CA ALA A 19 -18.16 -7.30 -20.68
C ALA A 19 -19.46 -6.90 -19.94
N VAL A 20 -19.36 -6.19 -18.81
CA VAL A 20 -20.56 -5.73 -18.08
C VAL A 20 -21.32 -4.64 -18.84
N ILE A 21 -20.61 -3.74 -19.54
CA ILE A 21 -21.25 -2.72 -20.38
C ILE A 21 -22.03 -3.38 -21.51
N ALA A 22 -21.43 -4.37 -22.19
CA ALA A 22 -22.10 -5.10 -23.25
C ALA A 22 -23.32 -5.88 -22.73
N ALA A 23 -23.20 -6.52 -21.57
CA ALA A 23 -24.29 -7.30 -20.96
C ALA A 23 -25.45 -6.43 -20.44
N ALA A 24 -25.19 -5.20 -19.99
CA ALA A 24 -26.22 -4.28 -19.53
C ALA A 24 -27.16 -3.80 -20.63
N GLY A 25 -26.67 -3.78 -21.87
CA GLY A 25 -27.33 -3.13 -23.00
C GLY A 25 -27.35 -1.60 -22.83
N PRO A 26 -28.21 -0.90 -23.60
CA PRO A 26 -28.35 0.55 -23.49
C PRO A 26 -28.84 0.97 -22.10
N VAL A 27 -28.17 1.96 -21.51
CA VAL A 27 -28.55 2.63 -20.26
C VAL A 27 -28.39 4.14 -20.47
N ASP A 28 -29.12 4.94 -19.70
CA ASP A 28 -29.11 6.41 -19.80
C ASP A 28 -27.89 7.04 -19.13
N ALA A 29 -27.39 6.42 -18.06
CA ALA A 29 -26.16 6.84 -17.37
C ALA A 29 -25.50 5.67 -16.60
N TRP A 30 -24.21 5.84 -16.31
CA TRP A 30 -23.43 4.91 -15.47
C TRP A 30 -23.03 5.58 -14.15
N LEU A 31 -23.18 4.85 -13.04
CA LEU A 31 -22.68 5.21 -11.71
C LEU A 31 -21.57 4.25 -11.31
N CYS A 32 -20.41 4.78 -10.92
CA CYS A 32 -19.26 4.00 -10.47
C CYS A 32 -18.89 4.33 -9.03
N ALA A 33 -19.06 3.34 -8.14
CA ALA A 33 -18.84 3.46 -6.71
C ALA A 33 -17.36 3.31 -6.28
N GLY A 34 -16.41 3.69 -7.14
CA GLY A 34 -14.98 3.75 -6.81
C GLY A 34 -14.22 2.43 -6.98
N ASP A 35 -12.97 2.47 -6.53
CA ASP A 35 -11.95 1.45 -6.77
C ASP A 35 -11.75 1.17 -8.26
N ILE A 36 -11.44 2.26 -8.97
CA ILE A 36 -11.14 2.27 -10.40
C ILE A 36 -9.74 1.72 -10.63
N ALA A 37 -8.77 2.20 -9.84
CA ALA A 37 -7.43 1.67 -9.72
C ALA A 37 -7.35 0.58 -8.64
N GLY A 38 -6.20 -0.08 -8.50
CA GLY A 38 -5.98 -1.04 -7.44
C GLY A 38 -5.29 -2.31 -7.90
N HIS A 39 -6.02 -3.42 -7.92
CA HIS A 39 -5.41 -4.74 -8.02
C HIS A 39 -4.78 -5.09 -9.38
N LEU A 40 -5.31 -4.58 -10.49
CA LEU A 40 -4.99 -5.03 -11.86
C LEU A 40 -4.48 -3.86 -12.74
N PRO A 41 -3.75 -4.15 -13.83
CA PRO A 41 -2.87 -3.15 -14.41
C PRO A 41 -3.47 -2.14 -15.40
N LEU A 42 -4.68 -2.33 -15.92
CA LEU A 42 -5.21 -1.51 -17.01
C LEU A 42 -5.93 -0.25 -16.50
N VAL A 43 -5.30 0.47 -15.57
CA VAL A 43 -5.90 1.61 -14.87
C VAL A 43 -6.13 2.80 -15.80
N ASP A 44 -5.15 3.11 -16.66
CA ASP A 44 -5.26 4.23 -17.61
C ASP A 44 -6.37 3.97 -18.64
N GLU A 45 -6.48 2.73 -19.11
CA GLU A 45 -7.48 2.34 -20.10
C GLU A 45 -8.89 2.29 -19.50
N VAL A 46 -9.03 1.80 -18.27
CA VAL A 46 -10.30 1.88 -17.52
C VAL A 46 -10.70 3.34 -17.30
N ALA A 47 -9.79 4.20 -16.87
CA ALA A 47 -10.06 5.62 -16.65
C ALA A 47 -10.52 6.31 -17.94
N ALA A 48 -9.81 6.08 -19.05
CA ALA A 48 -10.19 6.59 -20.37
C ALA A 48 -11.58 6.09 -20.77
N ARG A 49 -11.89 4.82 -20.50
CA ARG A 49 -13.18 4.22 -20.85
C ARG A 49 -14.35 4.81 -20.04
N LEU A 50 -14.19 4.96 -18.73
CA LEU A 50 -15.20 5.58 -17.86
C LEU A 50 -15.46 7.04 -18.24
N ARG A 51 -14.41 7.78 -18.59
CA ARG A 51 -14.54 9.16 -19.11
C ARG A 51 -15.30 9.18 -20.44
N ALA A 52 -15.00 8.26 -21.36
CA ALA A 52 -15.70 8.17 -22.64
C ALA A 52 -17.19 7.78 -22.49
N LEU A 53 -17.56 7.04 -21.44
CA LEU A 53 -18.96 6.75 -21.09
C LEU A 53 -19.68 7.96 -20.49
N GLY A 54 -18.97 8.99 -20.04
CA GLY A 54 -19.54 10.03 -19.19
C GLY A 54 -20.02 9.47 -17.85
N ALA A 55 -19.38 8.43 -17.33
CA ALA A 55 -19.79 7.80 -16.08
C ALA A 55 -19.63 8.75 -14.88
N HIS A 56 -20.60 8.74 -13.98
CA HIS A 56 -20.53 9.44 -12.71
C HIS A 56 -19.75 8.59 -11.70
N CYS A 57 -18.48 8.94 -11.51
CA CYS A 57 -17.56 8.19 -10.66
C CYS A 57 -17.31 8.90 -9.32
N ILE A 58 -17.19 8.12 -8.26
CA ILE A 58 -16.54 8.54 -7.01
C ILE A 58 -15.18 7.85 -6.85
N ARG A 59 -14.35 8.32 -5.92
CA ARG A 59 -13.13 7.62 -5.49
C ARG A 59 -13.45 6.50 -4.52
N GLY A 60 -12.75 5.38 -4.66
CA GLY A 60 -12.62 4.35 -3.63
C GLY A 60 -11.34 4.48 -2.81
N ASN A 61 -11.15 3.58 -1.85
CA ASN A 61 -9.98 3.61 -0.98
C ASN A 61 -8.69 3.20 -1.72
N HIS A 62 -8.78 2.37 -2.77
CA HIS A 62 -7.64 2.05 -3.62
C HIS A 62 -7.22 3.22 -4.51
N ASP A 63 -8.17 4.00 -5.02
CA ASP A 63 -7.88 5.22 -5.78
C ASP A 63 -7.11 6.22 -4.89
N MET A 64 -7.58 6.40 -3.65
CA MET A 64 -6.91 7.24 -2.65
C MET A 64 -5.51 6.75 -2.31
N ALA A 65 -5.35 5.44 -2.08
CA ALA A 65 -4.05 4.83 -1.80
C ALA A 65 -3.06 5.01 -2.95
N LEU A 66 -3.53 4.89 -4.20
CA LEU A 66 -2.72 5.15 -5.39
C LEU A 66 -2.20 6.58 -5.40
N LEU A 67 -3.05 7.56 -5.08
CA LEU A 67 -2.71 8.99 -5.13
C LEU A 67 -1.75 9.38 -3.99
N GLU A 68 -2.07 9.01 -2.77
CA GLU A 68 -1.31 9.43 -1.58
C GLU A 68 -0.07 8.58 -1.31
N GLY A 69 -0.02 7.35 -1.85
CA GLY A 69 1.14 6.47 -1.75
C GLY A 69 1.24 5.73 -0.42
N PHE A 70 0.12 5.57 0.28
CA PHE A 70 0.00 4.67 1.41
C PHE A 70 -0.39 3.26 0.94
N GLY A 71 -0.20 2.25 1.80
CA GLY A 71 -0.61 0.87 1.53
C GLY A 71 -2.03 0.59 2.02
N ILE A 72 -2.69 -0.41 1.46
CA ILE A 72 -4.02 -0.85 1.88
C ILE A 72 -3.90 -1.67 3.18
N PRO A 73 -4.50 -1.22 4.30
CA PRO A 73 -4.48 -1.97 5.55
C PRO A 73 -5.03 -3.39 5.36
N GLY A 74 -4.27 -4.39 5.82
CA GLY A 74 -4.68 -5.79 5.72
C GLY A 74 -4.51 -6.43 4.33
N SER A 75 -4.02 -5.71 3.31
CA SER A 75 -3.78 -6.28 1.97
C SER A 75 -2.39 -5.93 1.42
N SER A 76 -1.44 -6.85 1.62
CA SER A 76 -0.09 -6.71 1.02
C SER A 76 -0.10 -6.81 -0.51
N ALA A 77 -1.06 -7.57 -1.07
CA ALA A 77 -1.23 -7.73 -2.51
C ALA A 77 -1.66 -6.43 -3.18
N ALA A 78 -2.68 -5.76 -2.63
CA ALA A 78 -3.13 -4.45 -3.11
C ALA A 78 -2.02 -3.41 -2.93
N THR A 79 -1.36 -3.39 -1.77
CA THR A 79 -0.26 -2.45 -1.49
C THR A 79 0.86 -2.54 -2.53
N ARG A 80 1.28 -3.76 -2.91
CA ARG A 80 2.32 -3.95 -3.95
C ARG A 80 1.83 -3.53 -5.33
N ALA A 81 0.61 -3.90 -5.70
CA ALA A 81 0.03 -3.52 -6.99
C ALA A 81 -0.04 -2.00 -7.14
N LEU A 82 -0.46 -1.29 -6.09
CA LEU A 82 -0.51 0.17 -6.05
C LEU A 82 0.88 0.80 -6.11
N GLN A 83 1.86 0.26 -5.38
CA GLN A 83 3.26 0.73 -5.47
C GLN A 83 3.83 0.59 -6.90
N LEU A 84 3.46 -0.47 -7.60
CA LEU A 84 3.85 -0.68 -9.00
C LEU A 84 3.09 0.29 -9.93
N GLN A 85 1.77 0.44 -9.75
CA GLN A 85 0.93 1.40 -10.49
C GLN A 85 1.44 2.83 -10.42
N ARG A 86 1.93 3.29 -9.27
CA ARG A 86 2.53 4.63 -9.13
C ARG A 86 3.65 4.89 -10.14
N ARG A 87 4.32 3.85 -10.64
CA ARG A 87 5.43 3.97 -11.59
C ARG A 87 4.97 4.19 -13.03
N TYR A 88 3.79 3.71 -13.40
CA TYR A 88 3.36 3.72 -14.81
C TYR A 88 2.01 4.37 -15.07
N VAL A 89 1.10 4.45 -14.09
CA VAL A 89 -0.19 5.14 -14.27
C VAL A 89 0.07 6.60 -14.59
N SER A 90 -0.54 7.10 -15.66
CA SER A 90 -0.26 8.43 -16.18
C SER A 90 -0.60 9.55 -15.20
N GLU A 91 0.07 10.70 -15.34
CA GLU A 91 -0.31 11.91 -14.60
C GLU A 91 -1.73 12.38 -14.92
N GLU A 92 -2.19 12.20 -16.16
CA GLU A 92 -3.55 12.52 -16.57
C GLU A 92 -4.57 11.71 -15.78
N THR A 93 -4.40 10.38 -15.72
CA THR A 93 -5.30 9.52 -14.95
C THR A 93 -5.23 9.83 -13.46
N ARG A 94 -4.04 10.06 -12.89
CA ARG A 94 -3.92 10.46 -11.48
C ARG A 94 -4.61 11.79 -11.19
N ALA A 95 -4.48 12.78 -12.07
CA ALA A 95 -5.16 14.07 -11.93
C ALA A 95 -6.69 13.90 -12.03
N TRP A 96 -7.16 13.06 -12.95
CA TRP A 96 -8.58 12.74 -13.05
C TRP A 96 -9.11 12.02 -11.81
N LEU A 97 -8.44 10.96 -11.35
CA LEU A 97 -8.79 10.26 -10.11
C LEU A 97 -8.82 11.24 -8.91
N ALA A 98 -7.85 12.15 -8.81
CA ALA A 98 -7.81 13.16 -7.75
C ALA A 98 -8.97 14.15 -7.81
N SER A 99 -9.57 14.37 -8.99
CA SER A 99 -10.73 15.25 -9.18
C SER A 99 -12.07 14.61 -8.82
N LEU A 100 -12.12 13.28 -8.70
CA LEU A 100 -13.35 12.57 -8.36
C LEU A 100 -13.72 12.83 -6.89
N PRO A 101 -15.00 13.03 -6.56
CA PRO A 101 -15.45 13.22 -5.18
C PRO A 101 -15.48 11.88 -4.43
N GLU A 102 -15.56 11.92 -3.10
CA GLU A 102 -15.76 10.72 -2.26
C GLU A 102 -17.23 10.31 -2.14
N ARG A 103 -18.14 11.21 -2.54
CA ARG A 103 -19.59 11.03 -2.51
C ARG A 103 -20.23 11.76 -3.68
N LEU A 104 -21.25 11.15 -4.26
CA LEU A 104 -22.15 11.81 -5.19
C LEU A 104 -23.58 11.72 -4.69
N ASP A 105 -24.32 12.81 -4.83
CA ASP A 105 -25.78 12.84 -4.71
C ASP A 105 -26.35 13.31 -6.05
N LEU A 106 -27.19 12.49 -6.66
CA LEU A 106 -27.78 12.70 -7.98
C LEU A 106 -29.29 12.55 -7.92
N THR A 107 -30.00 13.09 -8.91
CA THR A 107 -31.45 12.96 -9.00
C THR A 107 -31.86 12.54 -10.41
N PHE A 108 -32.65 11.47 -10.50
CA PHE A 108 -33.21 10.94 -11.73
C PHE A 108 -34.67 10.52 -11.48
N ASP A 109 -35.61 10.91 -12.35
CA ASP A 109 -37.05 10.63 -12.18
C ASP A 109 -37.55 10.88 -10.73
N ASP A 110 -37.21 12.05 -10.16
CA ASP A 110 -37.51 12.47 -8.78
C ASP A 110 -36.97 11.54 -7.66
N CYS A 111 -36.15 10.54 -8.00
CA CYS A 111 -35.45 9.69 -7.05
C CYS A 111 -34.08 10.28 -6.74
N THR A 112 -33.77 10.43 -5.46
CA THR A 112 -32.40 10.79 -5.01
C THR A 112 -31.55 9.54 -4.97
N LEU A 113 -30.36 9.59 -5.56
CA LEU A 113 -29.34 8.55 -5.48
C LEU A 113 -28.12 9.09 -4.73
N THR A 114 -27.63 8.34 -3.75
CA THR A 114 -26.37 8.63 -3.06
C THR A 114 -25.39 7.51 -3.35
N VAL A 115 -24.20 7.85 -3.86
CA VAL A 115 -23.11 6.90 -4.14
C VAL A 115 -22.01 7.08 -3.11
N LEU A 116 -21.66 6.00 -2.41
CA LEU A 116 -20.54 5.91 -1.46
C LEU A 116 -19.72 4.67 -1.81
N HIS A 117 -18.42 4.68 -1.56
CA HIS A 117 -17.61 3.48 -1.80
C HIS A 117 -17.81 2.48 -0.66
N GLY A 118 -17.62 2.93 0.58
CA GLY A 118 -17.82 2.16 1.82
C GLY A 118 -19.27 2.21 2.32
N GLY A 119 -19.61 3.22 3.15
CA GLY A 119 -20.94 3.34 3.73
C GLY A 119 -21.16 4.62 4.57
N PRO A 120 -22.34 4.76 5.20
CA PRO A 120 -22.74 5.98 5.93
C PRO A 120 -21.82 6.42 7.07
N ASP A 121 -21.24 5.47 7.82
CA ASP A 121 -20.36 5.76 8.96
C ASP A 121 -18.95 6.14 8.50
N SER A 122 -18.51 5.61 7.35
CA SER A 122 -17.26 5.96 6.70
C SER A 122 -17.39 5.79 5.18
N PRO A 123 -17.50 6.90 4.43
CA PRO A 123 -17.72 6.90 2.97
C PRO A 123 -16.73 6.05 2.16
N LEU A 124 -15.51 5.85 2.66
CA LEU A 124 -14.47 5.07 1.97
C LEU A 124 -14.17 3.72 2.62
N GLU A 125 -14.28 3.58 3.95
CA GLU A 125 -13.69 2.42 4.66
C GLU A 125 -14.74 1.52 5.33
N GLN A 126 -16.00 1.94 5.41
CA GLN A 126 -17.02 1.10 6.05
C GLN A 126 -17.32 -0.13 5.19
N LYS A 127 -17.20 -1.32 5.79
CA LYS A 127 -17.61 -2.58 5.18
C LYS A 127 -19.08 -2.86 5.47
N VAL A 128 -19.96 -2.47 4.56
CA VAL A 128 -21.39 -2.78 4.63
C VAL A 128 -21.63 -4.18 4.06
N THR A 129 -21.63 -5.19 4.93
CA THR A 129 -21.88 -6.59 4.55
C THR A 129 -23.34 -7.03 4.75
N SER A 130 -24.16 -6.21 5.39
CA SER A 130 -25.60 -6.40 5.55
C SER A 130 -26.31 -5.06 5.71
N VAL A 131 -27.60 -5.02 5.35
CA VAL A 131 -28.44 -3.82 5.49
C VAL A 131 -28.99 -3.74 6.92
N THR A 132 -28.29 -2.99 7.76
CA THR A 132 -28.67 -2.75 9.16
C THR A 132 -29.74 -1.65 9.27
N GLU A 133 -30.34 -1.49 10.45
CA GLU A 133 -31.28 -0.38 10.70
C GLU A 133 -30.64 1.00 10.47
N ALA A 134 -29.38 1.19 10.85
CA ALA A 134 -28.66 2.44 10.61
C ALA A 134 -28.48 2.71 9.10
N VAL A 135 -28.15 1.68 8.32
CA VAL A 135 -28.03 1.78 6.86
C VAL A 135 -29.40 2.07 6.22
N ARG A 136 -30.48 1.41 6.67
CA ARG A 136 -31.85 1.72 6.23
C ARG A 136 -32.25 3.16 6.56
N ALA A 137 -31.99 3.61 7.78
CA ALA A 137 -32.30 4.97 8.20
C ALA A 137 -31.55 6.00 7.33
N PHE A 138 -30.29 5.73 6.98
CA PHE A 138 -29.55 6.54 6.02
C PHE A 138 -30.08 6.40 4.58
N ALA A 139 -30.65 5.27 4.19
CA ALA A 139 -31.18 5.10 2.83
C ALA A 139 -32.62 5.62 2.67
N SER A 140 -33.34 5.93 3.75
CA SER A 140 -34.72 6.44 3.69
C SER A 140 -34.86 7.65 2.74
N GLY A 141 -35.83 7.55 1.83
CA GLY A 141 -36.09 8.53 0.78
C GLY A 141 -35.10 8.54 -0.39
N ARG A 142 -34.19 7.57 -0.51
CA ARG A 142 -33.15 7.53 -1.56
C ARG A 142 -32.74 6.12 -1.98
N VAL A 143 -32.00 6.02 -3.07
CA VAL A 143 -31.24 4.83 -3.47
C VAL A 143 -29.78 5.02 -3.05
N LEU A 144 -29.29 4.16 -2.17
CA LEU A 144 -27.89 4.12 -1.73
C LEU A 144 -27.13 3.10 -2.58
N VAL A 145 -26.10 3.56 -3.31
CA VAL A 145 -25.20 2.71 -4.10
C VAL A 145 -23.85 2.61 -3.40
N LEU A 146 -23.38 1.38 -3.16
CA LEU A 146 -22.17 1.02 -2.40
C LEU A 146 -21.18 0.22 -3.25
N GLY A 147 -19.94 0.06 -2.77
CA GLY A 147 -18.89 -0.80 -3.34
C GLY A 147 -18.09 -1.52 -2.23
N HIS A 148 -16.76 -1.57 -2.35
CA HIS A 148 -15.77 -1.90 -1.31
C HIS A 148 -15.73 -3.35 -0.81
N THR A 149 -16.88 -3.99 -0.58
CA THR A 149 -16.94 -5.34 -0.01
C THR A 149 -16.74 -6.44 -1.04
N HIS A 150 -16.75 -6.11 -2.34
CA HIS A 150 -16.66 -7.07 -3.44
C HIS A 150 -17.74 -8.16 -3.38
N HIS A 151 -18.90 -7.84 -2.80
CA HIS A 151 -20.04 -8.74 -2.67
C HIS A 151 -21.32 -8.04 -3.10
N HIS A 152 -22.20 -8.78 -3.77
CA HIS A 152 -23.54 -8.31 -4.03
C HIS A 152 -24.30 -8.12 -2.72
N LEU A 153 -24.98 -6.99 -2.62
CA LEU A 153 -25.93 -6.69 -1.54
C LEU A 153 -27.06 -5.90 -2.17
N HIS A 154 -28.30 -6.33 -1.98
CA HIS A 154 -29.44 -5.52 -2.37
C HIS A 154 -30.55 -5.65 -1.34
N GLU A 155 -31.22 -4.53 -1.08
CA GLU A 155 -32.48 -4.48 -0.34
C GLU A 155 -33.30 -3.32 -0.88
N VAL A 156 -34.56 -3.57 -1.23
CA VAL A 156 -35.49 -2.55 -1.73
C VAL A 156 -36.67 -2.50 -0.78
N GLY A 157 -36.89 -1.32 -0.19
CA GLY A 157 -38.04 -1.02 0.65
C GLY A 157 -39.01 -0.04 -0.04
N ASP A 158 -40.06 0.34 0.67
CA ASP A 158 -41.10 1.22 0.15
C ASP A 158 -40.54 2.61 -0.24
N ASP A 159 -39.66 3.17 0.58
CA ASP A 159 -39.10 4.52 0.41
C ASP A 159 -37.58 4.54 0.18
N TYR A 160 -36.90 3.39 0.13
CA TYR A 160 -35.45 3.30 -0.09
C TYR A 160 -35.03 2.12 -0.97
N ALA A 161 -33.78 2.16 -1.43
CA ALA A 161 -33.05 0.97 -1.88
C ALA A 161 -31.58 1.07 -1.43
N VAL A 162 -30.97 -0.06 -1.08
CA VAL A 162 -29.53 -0.18 -0.80
C VAL A 162 -28.96 -1.21 -1.75
N LEU A 163 -28.01 -0.81 -2.59
CA LEU A 163 -27.51 -1.61 -3.69
C LEU A 163 -25.98 -1.61 -3.67
N ASN A 164 -25.37 -2.78 -3.74
CA ASN A 164 -23.96 -2.99 -4.04
C ASN A 164 -23.88 -3.90 -5.27
N PRO A 165 -23.40 -3.39 -6.42
CA PRO A 165 -23.39 -4.12 -7.66
C PRO A 165 -22.36 -5.24 -7.71
N GLY A 166 -21.58 -5.44 -6.64
CA GLY A 166 -20.46 -6.36 -6.62
C GLY A 166 -19.29 -5.88 -7.48
N PRO A 167 -18.21 -6.67 -7.53
CA PRO A 167 -16.99 -6.24 -8.17
C PRO A 167 -17.02 -6.48 -9.68
N VAL A 168 -16.75 -5.42 -10.45
CA VAL A 168 -16.52 -5.57 -11.89
C VAL A 168 -15.24 -6.37 -12.12
N GLY A 169 -14.12 -5.92 -11.54
CA GLY A 169 -12.80 -6.38 -11.95
C GLY A 169 -12.25 -7.57 -11.18
N LEU A 170 -12.76 -7.81 -9.96
CA LEU A 170 -12.13 -8.76 -9.04
C LEU A 170 -13.16 -9.63 -8.31
N PRO A 171 -13.68 -10.68 -8.98
CA PRO A 171 -14.61 -11.62 -8.34
C PRO A 171 -14.03 -12.24 -7.07
N ALA A 172 -14.87 -12.31 -6.03
CA ALA A 172 -14.49 -12.81 -4.70
C ALA A 172 -15.44 -13.91 -4.16
N ASP A 173 -16.48 -14.27 -4.91
CA ASP A 173 -17.52 -15.24 -4.53
C ASP A 173 -17.24 -16.67 -5.02
N GLY A 174 -16.12 -16.88 -5.73
CA GLY A 174 -15.75 -18.16 -6.31
C GLY A 174 -16.35 -18.43 -7.69
N VAL A 175 -16.83 -17.38 -8.37
CA VAL A 175 -17.32 -17.46 -9.74
C VAL A 175 -16.56 -16.45 -10.59
N ALA A 176 -15.89 -16.93 -11.64
CA ALA A 176 -15.03 -16.12 -12.51
C ALA A 176 -15.82 -15.26 -13.51
N CYS A 177 -16.60 -14.31 -12.99
CA CYS A 177 -17.44 -13.41 -13.78
C CYS A 177 -17.32 -11.99 -13.25
N ALA A 178 -17.41 -11.02 -14.16
CA ALA A 178 -17.59 -9.62 -13.80
C ALA A 178 -19.02 -9.39 -13.30
N ARG A 179 -19.17 -8.47 -12.34
CA ARG A 179 -20.46 -8.11 -11.73
C ARG A 179 -20.84 -6.66 -11.99
N ALA A 180 -22.13 -6.43 -12.19
CA ALA A 180 -22.73 -5.10 -12.25
C ALA A 180 -24.22 -5.19 -11.90
N MET A 181 -24.91 -4.07 -11.86
CA MET A 181 -26.38 -4.03 -11.81
C MET A 181 -26.94 -3.04 -12.83
N VAL A 182 -28.16 -3.29 -13.30
CA VAL A 182 -28.98 -2.29 -13.98
C VAL A 182 -30.15 -1.94 -13.07
N LEU A 183 -30.44 -0.65 -12.93
CA LEU A 183 -31.52 -0.11 -12.10
C LEU A 183 -32.47 0.71 -12.97
N ASP A 184 -33.76 0.35 -12.94
CA ASP A 184 -34.81 1.12 -13.60
C ASP A 184 -35.57 1.99 -12.58
N LEU A 185 -35.63 3.29 -12.86
CA LEU A 185 -36.33 4.30 -12.07
C LEU A 185 -37.61 4.76 -12.77
N PRO A 186 -38.64 5.21 -12.03
CA PRO A 186 -38.69 5.35 -10.56
C PRO A 186 -39.07 4.04 -9.83
N ALA A 187 -39.27 2.93 -10.55
CA ALA A 187 -39.73 1.66 -9.97
C ALA A 187 -38.73 1.04 -8.98
N ARG A 188 -37.45 1.44 -9.02
CA ARG A 188 -36.33 0.85 -8.27
C ARG A 188 -36.19 -0.66 -8.51
N SER A 189 -36.65 -1.14 -9.67
CA SER A 189 -36.46 -2.52 -10.09
C SER A 189 -35.03 -2.68 -10.58
N MET A 190 -34.38 -3.78 -10.19
CA MET A 190 -32.98 -4.00 -10.49
C MET A 190 -32.74 -5.37 -11.12
N HIS A 191 -31.71 -5.45 -11.95
CA HIS A 191 -31.24 -6.66 -12.60
C HIS A 191 -29.74 -6.85 -12.35
N GLU A 192 -29.36 -7.98 -11.78
CA GLU A 192 -27.95 -8.34 -11.57
C GLU A 192 -27.31 -8.80 -12.88
N ILE A 193 -26.07 -8.38 -13.12
CA ILE A 193 -25.24 -8.83 -14.23
C ILE A 193 -24.13 -9.71 -13.69
N ALA A 194 -23.98 -10.87 -14.29
CA ALA A 194 -22.97 -11.86 -13.99
C ALA A 194 -22.43 -12.42 -15.31
N VAL A 195 -21.32 -11.88 -15.82
CA VAL A 195 -20.85 -12.19 -17.17
C VAL A 195 -19.39 -12.67 -17.16
N PRO A 196 -19.06 -13.83 -17.79
CA PRO A 196 -17.67 -14.23 -17.97
C PRO A 196 -17.00 -13.30 -18.98
N TYR A 197 -15.68 -13.14 -18.87
CA TYR A 197 -14.90 -12.33 -19.79
C TYR A 197 -13.54 -12.97 -20.04
N ASP A 198 -12.89 -12.58 -21.14
CA ASP A 198 -11.52 -13.00 -21.43
C ASP A 198 -10.53 -12.15 -20.63
N ALA A 199 -9.90 -12.76 -19.63
CA ALA A 199 -8.90 -12.10 -18.81
C ALA A 199 -7.51 -12.02 -19.48
N THR A 200 -7.32 -12.61 -20.67
CA THR A 200 -6.01 -12.67 -21.35
C THR A 200 -5.31 -11.31 -21.46
N PRO A 201 -5.96 -10.20 -21.87
CA PRO A 201 -5.28 -8.90 -21.97
C PRO A 201 -4.74 -8.40 -20.64
N VAL A 202 -5.49 -8.62 -19.55
CA VAL A 202 -5.05 -8.26 -18.19
C VAL A 202 -3.85 -9.10 -17.81
N LEU A 203 -3.93 -10.43 -17.97
CA LEU A 203 -2.85 -11.36 -17.63
C LEU A 203 -1.55 -11.09 -18.39
N THR A 204 -1.65 -10.77 -19.69
CA THR A 204 -0.49 -10.37 -20.51
C THR A 204 0.16 -9.12 -19.93
N ARG A 205 -0.63 -8.09 -19.63
CA ARG A 205 -0.10 -6.85 -19.07
C ARG A 205 0.51 -7.04 -17.67
N MET A 206 -0.07 -7.93 -16.87
CA MET A 206 0.46 -8.30 -15.56
C MET A 206 1.84 -8.93 -15.66
N ALA A 207 2.03 -9.85 -16.60
CA ALA A 207 3.32 -10.49 -16.84
C ALA A 207 4.39 -9.48 -17.28
N GLU A 208 4.06 -8.56 -18.19
CA GLU A 208 4.96 -7.49 -18.65
C GLU A 208 5.45 -6.58 -17.53
N LEU A 209 4.56 -6.28 -16.57
CA LEU A 209 4.82 -5.34 -15.49
C LEU A 209 5.38 -6.01 -14.22
N GLY A 210 5.51 -7.34 -14.21
CA GLY A 210 6.00 -8.09 -13.05
C GLY A 210 5.01 -8.13 -11.88
N TYR A 211 3.71 -8.21 -12.17
CA TYR A 211 2.70 -8.48 -11.15
C TYR A 211 2.83 -9.89 -10.60
N ASP A 212 2.29 -10.08 -9.39
CA ASP A 212 2.25 -11.38 -8.74
C ASP A 212 1.37 -12.37 -9.53
N GLU A 213 1.94 -13.50 -9.95
CA GLU A 213 1.27 -14.51 -10.77
C GLU A 213 -0.01 -15.07 -10.13
N ARG A 214 -0.16 -14.95 -8.80
CA ARG A 214 -1.33 -15.45 -8.05
C ARG A 214 -2.62 -14.71 -8.40
N TYR A 215 -2.54 -13.52 -8.99
CA TYR A 215 -3.72 -12.86 -9.56
C TYR A 215 -4.36 -13.68 -10.67
N ALA A 216 -3.58 -14.46 -11.43
CA ALA A 216 -4.11 -15.35 -12.46
C ALA A 216 -5.08 -16.39 -11.88
N ASN A 217 -4.74 -16.95 -10.71
CA ASN A 217 -5.62 -17.87 -9.99
C ASN A 217 -6.92 -17.19 -9.56
N CYS A 218 -6.85 -15.93 -9.14
CA CYS A 218 -8.02 -15.18 -8.71
C CYS A 218 -8.98 -14.92 -9.87
N LEU A 219 -8.45 -14.48 -11.01
CA LEU A 219 -9.24 -14.23 -12.22
C LEU A 219 -9.82 -15.52 -12.80
N ALA A 220 -9.08 -16.63 -12.75
CA ALA A 220 -9.54 -17.91 -13.28
C ALA A 220 -10.57 -18.61 -12.39
N SER A 221 -10.45 -18.49 -11.06
CA SER A 221 -11.33 -19.21 -10.11
C SER A 221 -12.45 -18.35 -9.53
N GLY A 222 -12.39 -17.03 -9.68
CA GLY A 222 -13.25 -16.09 -8.97
C GLY A 222 -13.04 -16.07 -7.45
N ARG A 223 -12.00 -16.73 -6.93
CA ARG A 223 -11.67 -16.75 -5.51
C ARG A 223 -10.45 -15.89 -5.26
N TRP A 224 -10.52 -15.10 -4.20
CA TRP A 224 -9.34 -14.46 -3.62
C TRP A 224 -8.48 -15.46 -2.84
N SER A 225 -7.93 -16.45 -3.56
CA SER A 225 -7.11 -17.54 -3.02
C SER A 225 -5.70 -17.47 -3.62
N GLY A 226 -4.69 -17.53 -2.75
CA GLY A 226 -3.28 -17.43 -3.15
C GLY A 226 -2.56 -16.27 -2.49
N PHE A 227 -3.24 -15.13 -2.26
CA PHE A 227 -2.69 -14.02 -1.48
C PHE A 227 -2.71 -14.23 0.04
N SER A 228 -3.30 -15.34 0.49
CA SER A 228 -3.30 -15.80 1.89
C SER A 228 -1.96 -16.41 2.34
N GLY A 229 -0.99 -16.58 1.44
CA GLY A 229 0.38 -16.91 1.79
C GLY A 229 1.14 -15.68 2.27
N LYS A 230 2.03 -15.83 3.26
CA LYS A 230 3.05 -14.81 3.57
C LYS A 230 3.67 -14.38 2.25
N ALA A 231 3.75 -13.08 2.02
CA ALA A 231 4.45 -12.58 0.86
C ALA A 231 5.84 -13.23 0.75
N PRO A 232 6.33 -13.51 -0.48
CA PRO A 232 7.70 -13.97 -0.62
C PRO A 232 8.60 -12.95 0.10
N PRO A 233 9.56 -13.43 0.91
CA PRO A 233 10.44 -12.54 1.65
C PRO A 233 11.23 -11.68 0.66
N VAL A 234 11.36 -10.39 0.96
CA VAL A 234 12.10 -9.44 0.13
C VAL A 234 13.59 -9.73 0.26
N PRO A 235 14.33 -9.93 -0.84
CA PRO A 235 15.76 -10.18 -0.78
C PRO A 235 16.49 -8.93 -0.27
N LEU A 236 17.44 -9.13 0.64
CA LEU A 236 18.21 -8.07 1.28
C LEU A 236 19.71 -8.40 1.23
N ILE A 237 20.52 -7.41 0.85
CA ILE A 237 21.97 -7.43 1.08
C ILE A 237 22.29 -6.45 2.21
N ILE A 238 23.23 -6.83 3.07
CA ILE A 238 23.77 -5.96 4.12
C ILE A 238 25.16 -5.48 3.71
N VAL A 239 25.37 -4.17 3.72
CA VAL A 239 26.68 -3.54 3.50
C VAL A 239 27.40 -3.39 4.84
N GLY A 240 28.49 -4.13 5.01
CA GLY A 240 29.24 -4.28 6.25
C GLY A 240 29.03 -5.63 6.92
N ALA A 241 30.10 -6.42 7.03
CA ALA A 241 30.18 -7.77 7.60
C ALA A 241 31.01 -7.80 8.90
N SER A 242 30.98 -6.71 9.66
CA SER A 242 31.58 -6.64 11.00
C SER A 242 30.57 -7.05 12.08
N ILE A 243 30.92 -6.89 13.36
CA ILE A 243 30.04 -7.16 14.50
C ILE A 243 28.66 -6.51 14.33
N TYR A 244 28.60 -5.26 13.87
CA TYR A 244 27.30 -4.61 13.66
C TYR A 244 26.53 -5.21 12.47
N GLY A 245 27.23 -5.69 11.43
CA GLY A 245 26.64 -6.45 10.33
C GLY A 245 26.00 -7.75 10.79
N GLU A 246 26.68 -8.51 11.68
CA GLU A 246 26.14 -9.73 12.29
C GLU A 246 24.86 -9.44 13.09
N MET A 247 24.85 -8.36 13.89
CA MET A 247 23.65 -7.95 14.62
C MET A 247 22.48 -7.58 13.68
N VAL A 248 22.75 -6.84 12.60
CA VAL A 248 21.72 -6.49 11.61
C VAL A 248 21.25 -7.73 10.84
N ALA A 249 22.11 -8.74 10.65
CA ALA A 249 21.72 -10.02 10.07
C ALA A 249 20.78 -10.81 10.97
N GLU A 250 20.99 -10.82 12.30
CA GLU A 250 20.04 -11.40 13.24
C GLU A 250 18.69 -10.67 13.22
N LEU A 251 18.71 -9.33 13.15
CA LEU A 251 17.50 -8.52 13.01
C LEU A 251 16.73 -8.88 11.73
N ALA A 252 17.45 -8.98 10.60
CA ALA A 252 16.88 -9.37 9.32
C ALA A 252 16.28 -10.80 9.37
N ALA A 253 16.96 -11.74 10.01
CA ALA A 253 16.51 -13.12 10.16
C ALA A 253 15.26 -13.24 11.05
N ALA A 254 15.11 -12.38 12.06
CA ALA A 254 13.91 -12.31 12.89
C ALA A 254 12.69 -11.77 12.12
N HIS A 255 12.90 -11.04 11.02
CA HIS A 255 11.82 -10.44 10.25
C HIS A 255 11.24 -11.42 9.21
N PRO A 256 9.97 -11.88 9.35
CA PRO A 256 9.42 -12.96 8.52
C PRO A 256 9.22 -12.61 7.04
N GLY A 257 9.39 -11.33 6.68
CA GLY A 257 9.29 -10.83 5.31
C GLY A 257 10.62 -10.47 4.64
N ILE A 258 11.77 -10.84 5.23
CA ILE A 258 13.10 -10.57 4.67
C ILE A 258 13.84 -11.88 4.39
N ALA A 259 14.50 -11.95 3.23
CA ALA A 259 15.42 -13.01 2.87
C ALA A 259 16.82 -12.41 2.78
N LEU A 260 17.68 -12.70 3.75
CA LEU A 260 19.05 -12.22 3.75
C LEU A 260 19.86 -13.02 2.71
N ILE A 261 20.33 -12.35 1.67
CA ILE A 261 21.10 -12.94 0.57
C ILE A 261 22.57 -13.06 0.95
N GLY A 262 23.13 -12.00 1.54
CA GLY A 262 24.53 -11.97 1.91
C GLY A 262 25.00 -10.59 2.35
N PHE A 263 26.28 -10.54 2.68
CA PHE A 263 27.01 -9.31 2.96
C PHE A 263 27.77 -8.80 1.74
N VAL A 264 28.04 -7.51 1.74
CA VAL A 264 29.07 -6.87 0.92
C VAL A 264 30.01 -6.11 1.83
N ASP A 265 31.32 -6.33 1.71
CA ASP A 265 32.32 -5.72 2.58
C ASP A 265 33.67 -5.53 1.86
N ASP A 266 34.29 -4.37 2.06
CA ASP A 266 35.55 -3.99 1.42
C ASP A 266 36.80 -4.51 2.16
N ALA A 267 36.64 -5.06 3.37
CA ALA A 267 37.75 -5.57 4.16
C ALA A 267 38.51 -6.68 3.40
N PRO A 268 39.84 -6.57 3.28
CA PRO A 268 40.64 -7.51 2.52
C PRO A 268 40.44 -8.96 2.99
N GLY A 269 40.15 -9.84 2.03
CA GLY A 269 40.02 -11.27 2.28
C GLY A 269 38.67 -11.71 2.86
N LEU A 270 37.65 -10.84 2.98
CA LEU A 270 36.31 -11.27 3.36
C LEU A 270 35.48 -11.82 2.19
N ALA A 271 35.66 -11.30 0.96
CA ALA A 271 34.92 -11.76 -0.21
C ALA A 271 35.06 -13.29 -0.40
N GLY A 272 33.92 -13.98 -0.57
CA GLY A 272 33.85 -15.43 -0.69
C GLY A 272 33.93 -16.19 0.64
N ARG A 273 34.08 -15.51 1.79
CA ARG A 273 33.99 -16.13 3.13
C ARG A 273 32.57 -16.03 3.67
N SER A 274 32.35 -16.67 4.82
CA SER A 274 31.10 -16.54 5.57
C SER A 274 31.37 -15.87 6.91
N VAL A 275 30.46 -14.99 7.32
CA VAL A 275 30.43 -14.30 8.60
C VAL A 275 29.08 -14.61 9.24
N GLY A 276 29.05 -15.14 10.47
CA GLY A 276 27.80 -15.54 11.13
C GLY A 276 26.94 -16.55 10.36
N GLY A 277 27.54 -17.35 9.47
CA GLY A 277 26.81 -18.28 8.58
C GLY A 277 26.22 -17.64 7.32
N VAL A 278 26.40 -16.34 7.13
CA VAL A 278 25.94 -15.57 5.96
C VAL A 278 27.12 -15.36 5.00
N PRO A 279 26.98 -15.54 3.68
CA PRO A 279 28.07 -15.37 2.73
C PRO A 279 28.41 -13.89 2.52
N VAL A 280 29.69 -13.57 2.33
CA VAL A 280 30.16 -12.27 1.85
C VAL A 280 30.33 -12.35 0.33
N LEU A 281 29.41 -11.73 -0.40
CA LEU A 281 29.24 -11.88 -1.84
C LEU A 281 30.32 -11.16 -2.64
N GLY A 282 30.84 -10.04 -2.13
CA GLY A 282 31.79 -9.21 -2.84
C GLY A 282 32.09 -7.91 -2.10
N ARG A 283 32.59 -6.93 -2.87
CA ARG A 283 32.94 -5.59 -2.38
C ARG A 283 31.86 -4.57 -2.69
N LEU A 284 31.93 -3.40 -2.05
CA LEU A 284 30.95 -2.33 -2.27
C LEU A 284 30.91 -1.89 -3.73
N ALA A 285 32.02 -2.00 -4.45
CA ALA A 285 32.09 -1.72 -5.88
C ALA A 285 31.25 -2.67 -6.75
N ASP A 286 30.94 -3.87 -6.27
CA ASP A 286 30.20 -4.91 -7.00
C ASP A 286 28.69 -4.85 -6.69
N LEU A 287 28.26 -3.95 -5.81
CA LEU A 287 26.93 -3.97 -5.21
C LEU A 287 25.79 -3.88 -6.24
N ALA A 288 25.89 -2.99 -7.24
CA ALA A 288 24.85 -2.88 -8.27
C ALA A 288 24.63 -4.20 -9.03
N ALA A 289 25.73 -4.84 -9.45
CA ALA A 289 25.67 -6.10 -10.19
C ALA A 289 25.11 -7.24 -9.33
N LEU A 290 25.55 -7.33 -8.07
CA LEU A 290 25.04 -8.31 -7.10
C LEU A 290 23.56 -8.06 -6.78
N ALA A 291 23.14 -6.79 -6.72
CA ALA A 291 21.75 -6.43 -6.47
C ALA A 291 20.85 -6.87 -7.64
N ASP A 292 21.28 -6.63 -8.88
CA ASP A 292 20.57 -7.07 -10.08
C ASP A 292 20.52 -8.61 -10.17
N GLU A 293 21.65 -9.29 -9.93
CA GLU A 293 21.77 -10.76 -9.96
C GLU A 293 20.79 -11.43 -8.99
N HIS A 294 20.65 -10.86 -7.79
CA HIS A 294 19.82 -11.43 -6.72
C HIS A 294 18.44 -10.78 -6.58
N GLY A 295 18.06 -9.87 -7.49
CA GLY A 295 16.77 -9.18 -7.44
C GLY A 295 16.58 -8.28 -6.21
N VAL A 296 17.67 -7.78 -5.64
CA VAL A 296 17.68 -6.90 -4.46
C VAL A 296 17.44 -5.46 -4.90
N THR A 297 16.46 -4.80 -4.29
CA THR A 297 16.16 -3.39 -4.63
C THR A 297 16.50 -2.40 -3.51
N ASP A 298 16.67 -2.91 -2.29
CA ASP A 298 16.99 -2.14 -1.09
C ASP A 298 18.06 -2.88 -0.27
N VAL A 299 18.99 -2.15 0.33
CA VAL A 299 20.09 -2.72 1.14
C VAL A 299 20.20 -2.06 2.51
N ALA A 300 20.67 -2.80 3.50
CA ALA A 300 20.93 -2.25 4.83
C ALA A 300 22.39 -1.84 4.97
N VAL A 301 22.69 -0.62 5.43
CA VAL A 301 24.07 -0.18 5.68
C VAL A 301 24.40 -0.38 7.16
N ALA A 302 25.04 -1.50 7.48
CA ALA A 302 25.39 -1.90 8.84
C ALA A 302 26.79 -1.40 9.23
N ILE A 303 26.96 -0.08 9.24
CA ILE A 303 28.21 0.59 9.64
C ILE A 303 28.00 1.33 10.97
N GLY A 304 28.77 0.94 11.98
CA GLY A 304 28.60 1.43 13.36
C GLY A 304 29.05 2.87 13.60
N ASP A 305 29.99 3.36 12.80
CA ASP A 305 30.41 4.76 12.78
C ASP A 305 29.46 5.60 11.91
N ASN A 306 29.00 6.74 12.43
CA ASN A 306 27.91 7.51 11.83
C ASN A 306 28.31 8.16 10.49
N ASP A 307 29.49 8.77 10.45
CA ASP A 307 30.00 9.48 9.28
C ASP A 307 30.48 8.49 8.19
N ALA A 308 31.09 7.37 8.59
CA ALA A 308 31.35 6.26 7.67
C ALA A 308 30.05 5.67 7.10
N ARG A 309 29.01 5.46 7.93
CA ARG A 309 27.70 4.98 7.49
C ARG A 309 27.10 5.91 6.44
N ARG A 310 27.17 7.23 6.65
CA ARG A 310 26.74 8.24 5.67
C ARG A 310 27.49 8.12 4.35
N ARG A 311 28.83 8.10 4.36
CA ARG A 311 29.62 7.97 3.12
C ARG A 311 29.32 6.69 2.34
N VAL A 312 29.16 5.57 3.04
CA VAL A 312 28.81 4.29 2.43
C VAL A 312 27.40 4.35 1.84
N ALA A 313 26.42 4.86 2.59
CA ALA A 313 25.05 5.05 2.11
C ALA A 313 24.97 5.94 0.86
N GLU A 314 25.76 7.02 0.78
CA GLU A 314 25.86 7.83 -0.44
C GLU A 314 26.46 7.06 -1.62
N THR A 315 27.42 6.17 -1.37
CA THR A 315 28.00 5.31 -2.39
C THR A 315 26.98 4.29 -2.91
N VAL A 316 26.20 3.68 -2.02
CA VAL A 316 25.08 2.80 -2.37
C VAL A 316 24.07 3.53 -3.25
N LYS A 317 23.64 4.74 -2.86
CA LYS A 317 22.68 5.53 -3.64
C LYS A 317 23.19 5.92 -5.02
N ARG A 318 24.48 6.26 -5.16
CA ARG A 318 25.11 6.54 -6.46
C ARG A 318 25.12 5.34 -7.41
N GLN A 319 25.05 4.13 -6.87
CA GLN A 319 24.92 2.89 -7.64
C GLN A 319 23.46 2.55 -8.03
N GLY A 320 22.49 3.43 -7.73
CA GLY A 320 21.08 3.23 -8.06
C GLY A 320 20.33 2.31 -7.08
N VAL A 321 20.98 1.88 -6.00
CA VAL A 321 20.40 0.98 -4.98
C VAL A 321 19.82 1.80 -3.83
N ARG A 322 18.63 1.43 -3.34
CA ARG A 322 17.97 2.15 -2.24
C ARG A 322 18.40 1.66 -0.87
N LEU A 323 18.17 2.48 0.16
CA LEU A 323 18.46 2.13 1.55
C LEU A 323 17.21 1.52 2.21
N ALA A 324 17.33 0.27 2.65
CA ALA A 324 16.27 -0.44 3.34
C ALA A 324 15.93 0.22 4.67
N ARG A 325 14.63 0.25 5.00
CA ARG A 325 14.17 0.50 6.37
C ARG A 325 13.96 -0.83 7.04
N LEU A 326 14.66 -1.05 8.15
CA LEU A 326 14.57 -2.29 8.91
C LEU A 326 13.99 -2.00 10.28
N VAL A 327 12.89 -2.66 10.61
CA VAL A 327 12.24 -2.55 11.92
C VAL A 327 12.08 -3.96 12.47
N HIS A 328 12.74 -4.24 13.58
CA HIS A 328 12.63 -5.53 14.24
C HIS A 328 11.17 -5.79 14.66
N PRO A 329 10.62 -7.01 14.53
CA PRO A 329 9.23 -7.31 14.88
C PRO A 329 8.85 -7.05 16.36
N GLN A 330 9.83 -7.00 17.26
CA GLN A 330 9.62 -6.65 18.68
C GLN A 330 9.77 -5.15 18.97
N ALA A 331 10.07 -4.31 17.97
CA ALA A 331 10.05 -2.87 18.14
C ALA A 331 8.59 -2.35 18.12
N THR A 332 8.31 -1.32 18.90
CA THR A 332 7.01 -0.64 18.89
C THR A 332 7.16 0.71 18.22
N VAL A 333 6.61 0.85 17.02
CA VAL A 333 6.63 2.10 16.25
C VAL A 333 5.22 2.65 16.12
N SER A 334 5.01 3.88 16.57
CA SER A 334 3.71 4.54 16.43
C SER A 334 3.35 4.72 14.94
N PRO A 335 2.08 4.49 14.53
CA PRO A 335 1.64 4.71 13.15
C PRO A 335 1.83 6.13 12.63
N SER A 336 1.89 7.14 13.52
CA SER A 336 2.12 8.54 13.15
C SER A 336 3.60 8.93 13.12
N ALA A 337 4.52 8.03 13.50
CA ALA A 337 5.94 8.25 13.37
C ALA A 337 6.38 8.13 11.89
N ARG A 338 7.31 9.00 11.48
CA ARG A 338 7.83 9.04 10.12
C ARG A 338 9.30 8.62 10.12
N LEU A 339 9.60 7.54 9.39
CA LEU A 339 10.95 7.00 9.25
C LEU A 339 11.42 7.18 7.81
N ALA A 340 12.50 7.92 7.62
CA ALA A 340 13.19 8.03 6.34
C ALA A 340 13.88 6.72 5.93
N GLN A 341 14.45 6.68 4.73
CA GLN A 341 15.19 5.52 4.22
C GLN A 341 16.45 5.21 5.05
N GLY A 342 16.91 3.96 5.04
CA GLY A 342 18.12 3.55 5.77
C GLY A 342 17.98 3.50 7.30
N VAL A 343 16.80 3.78 7.86
CA VAL A 343 16.57 3.68 9.31
C VAL A 343 16.56 2.21 9.74
N ILE A 344 17.32 1.89 10.80
CA ILE A 344 17.34 0.57 11.43
C ILE A 344 16.82 0.73 12.86
N VAL A 345 15.75 0.01 13.20
CA VAL A 345 15.12 -0.01 14.52
C VAL A 345 15.19 -1.41 15.10
N ASP A 346 15.91 -1.53 16.20
CA ASP A 346 16.23 -2.81 16.80
C ASP A 346 15.16 -3.30 17.80
N ALA A 347 15.33 -4.51 18.30
CA ALA A 347 14.39 -5.17 19.20
C ALA A 347 14.08 -4.33 20.44
N GLN A 348 12.80 -4.32 20.84
CA GLN A 348 12.31 -3.64 22.05
C GLN A 348 12.49 -2.11 22.06
N ALA A 349 12.91 -1.51 20.96
CA ALA A 349 12.90 -0.06 20.84
C ALA A 349 11.45 0.48 20.76
N TYR A 350 11.22 1.64 21.36
CA TYR A 350 9.95 2.37 21.29
C TYR A 350 10.14 3.69 20.54
N LEU A 351 9.30 3.94 19.54
CA LEU A 351 9.21 5.20 18.82
C LEU A 351 7.80 5.77 18.94
N GLY A 352 7.65 6.82 19.74
CA GLY A 352 6.35 7.41 20.07
C GLY A 352 5.75 8.28 18.96
N PRO A 353 4.49 8.74 19.17
CA PRO A 353 3.72 9.46 18.15
C PRO A 353 4.42 10.71 17.60
N TYR A 354 4.22 10.95 16.31
CA TYR A 354 4.69 12.15 15.61
C TYR A 354 6.20 12.40 15.63
N CYS A 355 6.99 11.37 15.92
CA CYS A 355 8.44 11.45 15.74
C CYS A 355 8.80 11.54 14.26
N ALA A 356 9.87 12.27 13.96
CA ALA A 356 10.47 12.32 12.63
C ALA A 356 11.92 11.84 12.72
N VAL A 357 12.21 10.72 12.08
CA VAL A 357 13.52 10.06 12.10
C VAL A 357 14.18 10.23 10.73
N GLY A 358 15.34 10.89 10.73
CA GLY A 358 16.14 11.18 9.55
C GLY A 358 16.75 9.94 8.91
N GLU A 359 17.29 10.12 7.71
CA GLU A 359 17.89 9.05 6.90
C GLU A 359 19.04 8.36 7.64
N GLY A 360 19.16 7.03 7.51
CA GLY A 360 20.33 6.30 8.02
C GLY A 360 20.48 6.28 9.55
N VAL A 361 19.44 6.62 10.30
CA VAL A 361 19.48 6.60 11.77
C VAL A 361 19.43 5.16 12.29
N SER A 362 20.27 4.87 13.28
CA SER A 362 20.26 3.58 14.00
C SER A 362 19.65 3.75 15.39
N ILE A 363 18.52 3.09 15.64
CA ILE A 363 17.86 3.03 16.95
C ILE A 363 18.12 1.63 17.51
N TRP A 364 18.97 1.55 18.53
CA TRP A 364 19.50 0.30 19.09
C TRP A 364 18.53 -0.34 20.11
N PRO A 365 18.79 -1.59 20.56
CA PRO A 365 17.84 -2.34 21.38
C PRO A 365 17.40 -1.61 22.65
N GLY A 366 16.10 -1.66 22.93
CA GLY A 366 15.51 -1.05 24.13
C GLY A 366 15.56 0.49 24.19
N ALA A 367 16.03 1.17 23.13
CA ALA A 367 16.01 2.62 23.08
C ALA A 367 14.56 3.15 23.07
N THR A 368 14.30 4.21 23.83
CA THR A 368 12.98 4.82 23.96
C THR A 368 13.03 6.24 23.43
N ILE A 369 12.25 6.52 22.40
CA ILE A 369 12.04 7.86 21.86
C ILE A 369 10.57 8.19 22.11
N SER A 370 10.32 9.25 22.88
CA SER A 370 8.97 9.67 23.28
C SER A 370 8.19 10.25 22.08
N HIS A 371 7.35 11.26 22.29
CA HIS A 371 6.51 11.84 21.24
C HIS A 371 7.08 13.14 20.67
N HIS A 372 6.71 13.50 19.45
CA HIS A 372 7.05 14.79 18.82
C HIS A 372 8.56 15.09 18.76
N THR A 373 9.40 14.06 18.79
CA THR A 373 10.86 14.19 18.78
C THR A 373 11.41 14.09 17.36
N ARG A 374 12.43 14.90 17.05
CA ARG A 374 13.11 14.90 15.75
C ARG A 374 14.53 14.36 15.92
N ILE A 375 14.90 13.40 15.09
CA ILE A 375 16.24 12.82 15.07
C ILE A 375 16.86 13.08 13.69
N GLY A 376 17.98 13.80 13.68
CA GLY A 376 18.72 14.16 12.48
C GLY A 376 19.31 12.94 11.76
N ALA A 377 19.59 13.11 10.47
CA ALA A 377 20.13 12.05 9.63
C ALA A 377 21.44 11.48 10.22
N TYR A 378 21.61 10.16 10.06
CA TYR A 378 22.80 9.42 10.47
C TYR A 378 23.14 9.49 11.97
N ALA A 379 22.24 10.00 12.81
CA ALA A 379 22.35 9.89 14.26
C ALA A 379 22.26 8.41 14.71
N ALA A 380 22.71 8.14 15.93
CA ALA A 380 22.57 6.84 16.56
C ALA A 380 22.05 6.99 17.99
N VAL A 381 20.97 6.28 18.31
CA VAL A 381 20.44 6.16 19.66
C VAL A 381 20.86 4.79 20.19
N LYS A 382 21.85 4.75 21.08
CA LYS A 382 22.46 3.51 21.58
C LYS A 382 21.54 2.76 22.57
N PRO A 383 21.84 1.49 22.90
CA PRO A 383 20.89 0.65 23.60
C PRO A 383 20.40 1.25 24.93
N GLY A 384 19.13 1.06 25.24
CA GLY A 384 18.50 1.53 26.47
C GLY A 384 18.48 3.05 26.66
N ALA A 385 18.94 3.86 25.71
CA ALA A 385 18.88 5.31 25.82
C ALA A 385 17.43 5.80 25.73
N SER A 386 17.10 6.83 26.51
CA SER A 386 15.76 7.40 26.60
C SER A 386 15.77 8.88 26.20
N ILE A 387 14.94 9.26 25.24
CA ILE A 387 14.81 10.63 24.73
C ILE A 387 13.39 11.13 24.98
N GLY A 388 13.29 12.17 25.81
CA GLY A 388 12.03 12.83 26.16
C GLY A 388 11.37 13.52 24.97
N GLY A 389 10.09 13.83 25.13
CA GLY A 389 9.26 14.36 24.05
C GLY A 389 9.67 15.76 23.62
N HIS A 390 9.30 16.16 22.41
CA HIS A 390 9.67 17.48 21.82
C HIS A 390 11.18 17.75 21.78
N SER A 391 12.01 16.71 21.77
CA SER A 391 13.46 16.88 21.69
C SER A 391 13.93 16.94 20.24
N VAL A 392 15.11 17.53 20.02
CA VAL A 392 15.80 17.58 18.73
C VAL A 392 17.20 17.02 18.90
N ILE A 393 17.47 15.94 18.19
CA ILE A 393 18.82 15.36 18.09
C ILE A 393 19.37 15.77 16.73
N ALA A 394 20.53 16.43 16.70
CA ALA A 394 21.15 16.86 15.46
C ALA A 394 21.70 15.68 14.64
N GLU A 395 22.09 15.96 13.40
CA GLU A 395 22.66 14.98 12.48
C GLU A 395 23.97 14.39 13.03
N GLU A 396 24.20 13.12 12.72
CA GLU A 396 25.40 12.35 13.10
C GLU A 396 25.68 12.25 14.62
N VAL A 397 24.82 12.81 15.47
CA VAL A 397 24.93 12.73 16.93
C VAL A 397 24.77 11.29 17.41
N LYS A 398 25.59 10.93 18.39
CA LYS A 398 25.47 9.68 19.12
C LYS A 398 24.91 9.95 20.51
N ILE A 399 23.72 9.41 20.77
CA ILE A 399 23.14 9.35 22.10
C ILE A 399 23.64 8.06 22.76
N GLU A 400 24.41 8.20 23.83
CA GLU A 400 25.15 7.11 24.44
C GLU A 400 24.27 6.09 25.16
N LEU A 401 24.83 4.89 25.36
CA LEU A 401 24.18 3.75 26.00
C LEU A 401 23.57 4.15 27.35
N GLY A 402 22.29 3.84 27.55
CA GLY A 402 21.57 4.08 28.81
C GLY A 402 21.38 5.55 29.19
N SER A 403 21.75 6.50 28.32
CA SER A 403 21.61 7.93 28.62
C SER A 403 20.14 8.35 28.65
N VAL A 404 19.84 9.38 29.44
CA VAL A 404 18.49 9.96 29.55
C VAL A 404 18.56 11.43 29.13
N THR A 405 17.83 11.77 28.07
CA THR A 405 17.66 13.14 27.58
C THR A 405 16.26 13.62 27.98
N PRO A 406 16.12 14.70 28.78
CA PRO A 406 14.82 15.19 29.21
C PRO A 406 14.02 15.76 28.02
N SER A 407 12.70 15.89 28.19
CA SER A 407 11.84 16.52 27.18
C SER A 407 12.30 17.95 26.85
N TYR A 408 12.03 18.40 25.63
CA TYR A 408 12.40 19.72 25.11
C TYR A 408 13.93 19.97 25.02
N SER A 409 14.73 18.90 24.92
CA SER A 409 16.18 19.04 24.80
C SER A 409 16.61 19.21 23.34
N THR A 410 17.69 19.96 23.12
CA THR A 410 18.43 19.97 21.85
C THR A 410 19.83 19.41 22.08
N VAL A 411 20.21 18.36 21.33
CA VAL A 411 21.51 17.69 21.46
C VAL A 411 22.27 17.76 20.14
N GLY A 412 23.48 18.30 20.16
CA GLY A 412 24.42 18.32 19.02
C GLY A 412 24.23 19.43 17.99
N GLY A 413 23.46 20.48 18.30
CA GLY A 413 23.44 21.73 17.53
C GLY A 413 24.27 22.83 18.22
N SER A 414 24.64 23.87 17.48
CA SER A 414 24.95 25.16 18.13
C SER A 414 23.65 25.68 18.76
N PRO A 415 23.70 26.27 19.97
CA PRO A 415 22.52 26.94 20.52
C PRO A 415 22.04 28.00 19.53
N ALA A 416 20.73 28.04 19.30
CA ALA A 416 20.07 29.05 18.49
C ALA A 416 20.24 30.46 19.07
#